data_AF-A0A2G6CB95-F1
#
_entry.id   AF-A0A2G6CB95-F1
#
_cell.length_a   1.000
_cell.length_b   1.000
_cell.length_c   1.000
_cell.angle_alpha   90.00
_cell.angle_beta   90.00
_cell.angle_gamma   90.00
#
_symmetry.space_group_name_H-M   'P 1'
#
loop_
_entity.id
_entity.type
_entity.pdbx_description
1 polymer ?
#
loop_
_entity_poly.entity_id
_entity_poly.type
_entity_poly.pdbx_seq_one_letter_code
_entity_poly.pdbx_strand_id
1 'polypeptide(L)'
;MFQQRFRLKTKDVRFLTRKGMRWYGRYFSFHAFPQYPNIPHNQISCHISIKYDKRAVHRNNLKKSILNYIQENNYIAKQRKTVNNAKYYKVFIGLNKQNIENFKEYLKPLDKTQQRMTVRKMLDQHFREREKKLLSYNQRNPHEREKRQHKNYKNYKNNSQYKNKHY
;
A
#
# COMPACT_ATOMS: atom_id res chain seq x y z
N MET A 1 -19.07 -3.74 -9.27
CA MET A 1 -18.71 -2.94 -8.06
C MET A 1 -17.80 -3.78 -7.15
N PHE A 2 -16.74 -3.21 -6.56
CA PHE A 2 -15.79 -3.98 -5.72
C PHE A 2 -16.45 -4.41 -4.39
N GLN A 3 -16.57 -5.70 -4.09
CA GLN A 3 -17.35 -6.17 -2.94
C GLN A 3 -16.78 -5.68 -1.59
N GLN A 4 -17.64 -5.37 -0.62
CA GLN A 4 -17.24 -4.77 0.65
C GLN A 4 -16.35 -5.69 1.50
N ARG A 5 -16.59 -7.01 1.49
CA ARG A 5 -15.77 -8.01 2.21
C ARG A 5 -14.29 -8.04 1.81
N PHE A 6 -13.99 -7.58 0.59
CA PHE A 6 -12.63 -7.48 0.06
C PHE A 6 -11.98 -6.14 0.36
N ARG A 7 -12.68 -5.19 1.00
CA ARG A 7 -12.17 -3.88 1.37
C ARG A 7 -11.58 -3.91 2.79
N LEU A 8 -10.64 -3.03 3.04
CA LEU A 8 -10.08 -2.80 4.37
C LEU A 8 -11.06 -1.97 5.21
N LYS A 9 -11.11 -2.25 6.52
CA LYS A 9 -11.80 -1.37 7.47
C LYS A 9 -10.91 -0.16 7.80
N THR A 10 -11.50 0.93 8.28
CA THR A 10 -10.76 2.15 8.65
C THR A 10 -9.63 1.88 9.66
N LYS A 11 -9.87 1.01 10.65
CA LYS A 11 -8.85 0.59 11.62
C LYS A 11 -7.66 -0.10 10.96
N ASP A 12 -7.89 -0.92 9.94
CA ASP A 12 -6.84 -1.61 9.19
C ASP A 12 -6.00 -0.62 8.39
N VAL A 13 -6.64 0.37 7.74
CA VAL A 13 -5.93 1.43 7.01
C VAL A 13 -5.04 2.24 7.95
N ARG A 14 -5.56 2.65 9.13
CA ARG A 14 -4.78 3.36 10.14
C ARG A 14 -3.60 2.53 10.65
N PHE A 15 -3.81 1.24 10.87
CA PHE A 15 -2.74 0.32 11.27
C PHE A 15 -1.67 0.18 10.19
N LEU A 16 -2.06 -0.12 8.94
CA LEU A 16 -1.16 -0.31 7.80
C LEU A 16 -0.29 0.92 7.53
N THR A 17 -0.90 2.10 7.57
CA THR A 17 -0.18 3.36 7.35
C THR A 17 0.83 3.66 8.46
N ARG A 18 0.60 3.21 9.71
CA ARG A 18 1.52 3.43 10.84
C ARG A 18 2.57 2.33 11.02
N LYS A 19 2.20 1.06 10.84
CA LYS A 19 3.01 -0.11 11.24
C LYS A 19 3.19 -1.15 10.13
N GLY A 20 2.47 -1.04 9.01
CA GLY A 20 2.59 -1.96 7.89
C GLY A 20 3.92 -1.83 7.16
N MET A 21 4.29 -2.89 6.44
CA MET A 21 5.40 -2.84 5.48
C MET A 21 5.07 -1.84 4.38
N ARG A 22 5.98 -0.91 4.11
CA ARG A 22 5.76 0.17 3.14
C ARG A 22 6.63 -0.04 1.93
N TRP A 23 6.07 0.17 0.75
CA TRP A 23 6.84 0.35 -0.46
C TRP A 23 6.33 1.55 -1.24
N TYR A 24 7.28 2.31 -1.79
CA TYR A 24 7.01 3.48 -2.59
C TYR A 24 7.48 3.19 -4.00
N GLY A 25 6.54 3.23 -4.94
CA GLY A 25 6.83 3.38 -6.35
C GLY A 25 6.97 4.85 -6.72
N ARG A 26 7.19 5.12 -8.01
CA ARG A 26 7.27 6.49 -8.53
C ARG A 26 5.99 7.27 -8.25
N TYR A 27 4.83 6.69 -8.58
CA TYR A 27 3.53 7.38 -8.47
C TYR A 27 2.60 6.78 -7.41
N PHE A 28 2.83 5.54 -7.01
CA PHE A 28 1.99 4.84 -6.05
C PHE A 28 2.76 4.58 -4.76
N SER A 29 2.08 4.74 -3.64
CA SER A 29 2.54 4.26 -2.34
C SER A 29 1.69 3.06 -1.95
N PHE A 30 2.29 2.13 -1.23
CA PHE A 30 1.53 0.99 -0.80
C PHE A 30 2.00 0.46 0.54
N HIS A 31 1.04 -0.08 1.28
CA HIS A 31 1.21 -0.55 2.63
C HIS A 31 0.63 -1.94 2.72
N ALA A 32 1.39 -2.90 3.23
CA ALA A 32 0.95 -4.28 3.36
C ALA A 32 1.22 -4.84 4.75
N PHE A 33 0.36 -5.75 5.19
CA PHE A 33 0.55 -6.54 6.39
C PHE A 33 -0.10 -7.92 6.21
N PRO A 34 0.48 -9.00 6.77
CA PRO A 34 -0.14 -10.32 6.75
C PRO A 34 -1.60 -10.29 7.19
N GLN A 35 -2.44 -11.05 6.50
CA GLN A 35 -3.84 -11.23 6.87
C GLN A 35 -3.97 -12.23 8.02
N TYR A 36 -5.05 -12.13 8.78
CA TYR A 36 -5.39 -13.15 9.77
C TYR A 36 -5.61 -14.53 9.10
N PRO A 37 -5.17 -15.64 9.71
CA PRO A 37 -5.23 -16.97 9.11
C PRO A 37 -6.64 -17.41 8.69
N ASN A 38 -7.67 -16.93 9.39
CA ASN A 38 -9.07 -17.28 9.16
C ASN A 38 -9.75 -16.50 8.03
N ILE A 39 -9.04 -15.58 7.36
CA ILE A 39 -9.58 -14.83 6.21
C ILE A 39 -8.87 -15.31 4.94
N PRO A 40 -9.53 -16.15 4.10
CA PRO A 40 -8.90 -16.81 2.96
C PRO A 40 -8.84 -15.92 1.70
N HIS A 41 -8.61 -14.61 1.86
CA HIS A 41 -8.51 -13.67 0.74
C HIS A 41 -7.72 -12.41 1.13
N ASN A 42 -7.16 -11.76 0.11
CA ASN A 42 -6.55 -10.44 0.27
C ASN A 42 -7.64 -9.38 0.47
N GLN A 43 -7.41 -8.46 1.42
CA GLN A 43 -8.25 -7.27 1.58
C GLN A 43 -7.49 -6.06 1.05
N ILE A 44 -8.09 -5.36 0.09
CA ILE A 44 -7.42 -4.31 -0.65
C ILE A 44 -8.28 -3.05 -0.65
N SER A 45 -7.66 -1.90 -0.40
CA SER A 45 -8.32 -0.61 -0.55
C SER A 45 -7.36 0.43 -1.08
N CYS A 46 -7.90 1.40 -1.80
CA CYS A 46 -7.14 2.49 -2.33
C CYS A 46 -7.73 3.85 -1.96
N HIS A 47 -6.85 4.83 -1.81
CA HIS A 47 -7.21 6.21 -1.53
C HIS A 47 -6.49 7.16 -2.49
N ILE A 48 -7.27 8.01 -3.15
CA ILE A 48 -6.77 9.08 -4.01
C ILE A 48 -6.96 10.40 -3.26
N SER A 49 -5.84 11.06 -2.95
CA SER A 49 -5.83 12.31 -2.19
C SER A 49 -6.52 13.44 -2.95
N ILE A 50 -7.12 14.40 -2.22
CA ILE A 50 -7.63 15.66 -2.80
C ILE A 50 -6.54 16.47 -3.49
N LYS A 51 -5.27 16.27 -3.09
CA LYS A 51 -4.10 16.88 -3.75
C LYS A 51 -3.96 16.49 -5.22
N TYR A 52 -4.46 15.31 -5.61
CA TYR A 52 -4.40 14.89 -7.02
C TYR A 52 -5.35 15.71 -7.91
N ASP A 53 -6.61 15.83 -7.50
CA ASP A 53 -7.59 16.68 -8.18
C ASP A 53 -8.68 17.04 -7.18
N LYS A 54 -9.09 18.33 -7.16
CA LYS A 54 -10.19 18.81 -6.31
C LYS A 54 -11.53 18.17 -6.69
N ARG A 55 -11.72 17.79 -7.96
CA ARG A 55 -12.94 17.16 -8.47
C ARG A 55 -13.01 15.69 -8.05
N ALA A 56 -14.08 15.34 -7.34
CA ALA A 56 -14.31 13.97 -6.88
C ALA A 56 -14.43 12.97 -8.02
N VAL A 57 -14.98 13.38 -9.17
CA VAL A 57 -15.12 12.55 -10.37
C VAL A 57 -13.76 12.03 -10.85
N HIS A 58 -12.75 12.89 -10.92
CA HIS A 58 -11.42 12.51 -11.39
C HIS A 58 -10.74 11.54 -10.43
N ARG A 59 -10.83 11.80 -9.12
CA ARG A 59 -10.33 10.88 -8.09
C ARG A 59 -11.02 9.52 -8.15
N ASN A 60 -12.33 9.52 -8.35
CA ASN A 60 -13.14 8.31 -8.44
C ASN A 60 -12.81 7.50 -9.70
N ASN A 61 -12.55 8.16 -10.83
CA ASN A 61 -12.15 7.49 -12.07
C ASN A 61 -10.81 6.77 -11.89
N LEU A 62 -9.80 7.45 -11.34
CA LEU A 62 -8.52 6.83 -11.04
C LEU A 62 -8.67 5.67 -10.04
N LYS A 63 -9.46 5.87 -8.98
CA LYS A 63 -9.77 4.84 -7.98
C LYS A 63 -10.39 3.60 -8.63
N LYS A 64 -11.37 3.79 -9.53
CA LYS A 64 -12.02 2.73 -10.29
C LYS A 64 -11.02 1.99 -11.17
N SER A 65 -10.13 2.70 -11.89
CA SER A 65 -9.10 2.07 -12.72
C SER A 65 -8.19 1.14 -11.91
N ILE A 66 -7.77 1.56 -10.71
CA ILE A 66 -6.95 0.73 -9.81
C ILE A 66 -7.73 -0.51 -9.33
N LEU A 67 -8.98 -0.32 -8.88
CA LEU A 67 -9.79 -1.44 -8.37
C LEU A 67 -10.16 -2.43 -9.47
N ASN A 68 -10.48 -1.96 -10.67
CA ASN A 68 -10.75 -2.81 -11.83
C ASN A 68 -9.52 -3.64 -12.18
N TYR A 69 -8.33 -3.02 -12.23
CA TYR A 69 -7.08 -3.74 -12.42
C TYR A 69 -6.87 -4.85 -11.37
N ILE A 70 -7.16 -4.57 -10.10
CA ILE A 70 -7.05 -5.55 -9.01
C ILE A 70 -7.98 -6.75 -9.24
N GLN A 71 -9.23 -6.50 -9.65
CA GLN A 71 -10.23 -7.54 -9.88
C GLN A 71 -9.89 -8.38 -11.10
N GLU A 72 -9.57 -7.74 -12.23
CA GLU A 72 -9.26 -8.39 -13.50
C GLU A 72 -8.02 -9.31 -13.39
N ASN A 73 -7.04 -8.95 -12.55
CA ASN A 73 -5.84 -9.76 -12.31
C ASN A 73 -5.96 -10.70 -11.10
N ASN A 74 -7.18 -10.89 -10.59
CA ASN A 74 -7.50 -11.79 -9.47
C ASN A 74 -6.61 -11.62 -8.22
N TYR A 75 -6.19 -10.40 -7.91
CA TYR A 75 -5.34 -10.15 -6.74
C TYR A 75 -6.06 -10.39 -5.41
N ILE A 76 -7.38 -10.55 -5.40
CA ILE A 76 -8.16 -10.89 -4.20
C ILE A 76 -7.88 -12.34 -3.78
N ALA A 77 -7.94 -13.29 -4.71
CA ALA A 77 -7.73 -14.71 -4.42
C ALA A 77 -6.26 -15.14 -4.53
N LYS A 78 -5.39 -14.31 -5.12
CA LYS A 78 -3.96 -14.61 -5.32
C LYS A 78 -3.26 -14.89 -3.98
N GLN A 79 -3.03 -16.18 -3.70
CA GLN A 79 -2.21 -16.62 -2.58
C GLN A 79 -0.75 -16.26 -2.82
N ARG A 80 -0.02 -16.01 -1.74
CA ARG A 80 1.42 -15.77 -1.79
C ARG A 80 2.12 -16.71 -0.82
N LYS A 81 3.23 -17.31 -1.27
CA LYS A 81 4.20 -17.95 -0.39
C LYS A 81 5.21 -16.88 0.02
N THR A 82 5.21 -16.47 1.28
CA THR A 82 5.96 -15.31 1.79
C THR A 82 6.34 -15.50 3.26
N VAL A 83 7.27 -14.69 3.78
CA VAL A 83 7.74 -14.80 5.18
C VAL A 83 6.58 -14.91 6.18
N ASN A 84 6.69 -15.88 7.10
CA ASN A 84 5.71 -16.25 8.13
C ASN A 84 4.49 -17.07 7.63
N ASN A 85 4.59 -17.77 6.48
CA ASN A 85 3.51 -18.62 5.96
C ASN A 85 2.16 -17.90 5.71
N ALA A 86 2.19 -16.56 5.65
CA ALA A 86 1.00 -15.77 5.39
C ALA A 86 0.57 -15.92 3.93
N LYS A 87 -0.57 -16.58 3.69
CA LYS A 87 -1.12 -16.81 2.35
C LYS A 87 -1.77 -15.56 1.75
N TYR A 88 -2.32 -14.70 2.61
CA TYR A 88 -3.07 -13.51 2.23
C TYR A 88 -2.58 -12.26 2.98
N TYR A 89 -2.93 -11.10 2.45
CA TYR A 89 -2.45 -9.81 2.90
C TYR A 89 -3.58 -8.78 2.93
N LYS A 90 -3.46 -7.87 3.90
CA LYS A 90 -4.10 -6.56 3.87
C LYS A 90 -3.21 -5.62 3.06
N VAL A 91 -3.77 -4.94 2.05
CA VAL A 91 -3.02 -4.04 1.16
C VAL A 91 -3.76 -2.72 1.01
N PHE A 92 -3.10 -1.62 1.38
CA PHE A 92 -3.59 -0.28 1.15
C PHE A 92 -2.74 0.43 0.10
N ILE A 93 -3.38 1.00 -0.91
CA ILE A 93 -2.75 1.69 -2.04
C ILE A 93 -3.06 3.18 -1.95
N GLY A 94 -2.04 4.02 -1.98
CA GLY A 94 -2.15 5.46 -2.09
C GLY A 94 -1.37 5.99 -3.28
N LEU A 95 -1.43 7.31 -3.47
CA LEU A 95 -0.48 8.00 -4.33
C LEU A 95 0.79 8.32 -3.55
N ASN A 96 1.92 8.36 -4.24
CA ASN A 96 3.16 8.88 -3.67
C ASN A 96 3.06 10.41 -3.59
N LYS A 97 3.00 10.93 -2.36
CA LYS A 97 2.79 12.37 -2.08
C LYS A 97 3.81 13.29 -2.75
N GLN A 98 5.05 12.82 -2.96
CA GLN A 98 6.12 13.61 -3.55
C GLN A 98 5.95 13.81 -5.06
N ASN A 99 5.22 12.92 -5.74
CA ASN A 99 5.09 12.90 -7.20
C ASN A 99 3.64 13.06 -7.68
N ILE A 100 2.73 13.57 -6.84
CA ILE A 100 1.31 13.71 -7.20
C ILE A 100 1.12 14.68 -8.36
N GLU A 101 1.75 15.85 -8.32
CA GLU A 101 1.61 16.84 -9.41
C GLU A 101 2.22 16.31 -10.71
N ASN A 102 3.42 15.73 -10.64
CA ASN A 102 4.05 15.08 -11.79
C ASN A 102 3.15 14.00 -12.40
N PHE A 103 2.49 13.20 -11.57
CA PHE A 103 1.55 12.18 -12.04
C PHE A 103 0.32 12.78 -12.72
N LYS A 104 -0.21 13.87 -12.17
CA LYS A 104 -1.35 14.58 -12.71
C LYS A 104 -1.03 15.19 -14.08
N GLU A 105 0.08 15.91 -14.19
CA GLU A 105 0.52 16.51 -15.47
C GLU A 105 0.81 15.44 -16.52
N TYR A 106 1.39 14.31 -16.12
CA TYR A 106 1.64 13.19 -17.03
C TYR A 106 0.35 12.56 -17.60
N LEU A 107 -0.73 12.51 -16.81
CA LEU A 107 -2.01 11.96 -17.27
C LEU A 107 -2.88 12.96 -18.03
N LYS A 108 -2.65 14.28 -17.83
CA LYS A 108 -3.46 15.37 -18.39
C LYS A 108 -3.60 15.35 -19.92
N PRO A 109 -2.54 15.12 -20.73
CA PRO A 109 -2.67 15.13 -22.19
C PRO A 109 -3.31 13.85 -22.75
N LEU A 110 -3.48 12.82 -21.93
CA LEU A 110 -3.98 11.52 -22.37
C LEU A 110 -5.50 11.47 -22.33
N ASP A 111 -6.11 10.77 -23.29
CA ASP A 111 -7.54 10.45 -23.21
C ASP A 111 -7.85 9.46 -22.08
N LYS A 112 -9.14 9.24 -21.78
CA LYS A 112 -9.57 8.36 -20.67
C LYS A 112 -9.09 6.90 -20.83
N THR A 113 -9.05 6.39 -22.06
CA THR A 113 -8.62 5.02 -22.36
C THR A 113 -7.12 4.89 -22.16
N GLN A 114 -6.34 5.83 -22.69
CA GLN A 114 -4.90 5.93 -22.52
C GLN A 114 -4.52 6.08 -21.05
N GLN A 115 -5.20 6.96 -20.30
CA GLN A 115 -4.99 7.11 -18.85
C GLN A 115 -5.20 5.77 -18.13
N ARG A 116 -6.29 5.05 -18.45
CA ARG A 116 -6.56 3.73 -17.85
C ARG A 116 -5.44 2.74 -18.19
N MET A 117 -5.03 2.64 -19.44
CA MET A 117 -3.95 1.74 -19.86
C MET A 117 -2.62 2.06 -19.18
N THR A 118 -2.27 3.34 -19.10
CA THR A 118 -1.06 3.83 -18.45
C THR A 118 -1.04 3.50 -16.97
N VAL A 119 -2.14 3.77 -16.25
CA VAL A 119 -2.29 3.39 -14.83
C VAL A 119 -2.11 1.89 -14.65
N ARG A 120 -2.69 1.06 -15.53
CA ARG A 120 -2.54 -0.40 -15.47
C ARG A 120 -1.09 -0.83 -15.65
N LYS A 121 -0.40 -0.34 -16.67
CA LYS A 121 1.02 -0.64 -16.93
C LYS A 121 1.89 -0.31 -15.71
N MET A 122 1.64 0.83 -15.07
CA MET A 122 2.36 1.24 -13.86
C MET A 122 2.06 0.33 -12.67
N LEU A 123 0.79 -0.07 -12.48
CA LEU A 123 0.41 -1.02 -11.45
C LEU A 123 1.06 -2.39 -11.69
N ASP A 124 1.03 -2.90 -12.92
CA ASP A 124 1.70 -4.15 -13.31
C ASP A 124 3.18 -4.13 -12.92
N GLN A 125 3.89 -3.08 -13.32
CA GLN A 125 5.29 -2.91 -12.98
C GLN A 125 5.50 -2.91 -11.45
N HIS A 126 4.72 -2.13 -10.71
CA HIS A 126 4.87 -2.05 -9.26
C HIS A 126 4.50 -3.34 -8.53
N PHE A 127 3.48 -4.08 -8.99
CA PHE A 127 3.14 -5.37 -8.40
C PHE A 127 4.22 -6.43 -8.68
N ARG A 128 4.85 -6.42 -9.86
CA ARG A 128 6.01 -7.26 -10.18
C ARG A 128 7.23 -6.90 -9.33
N GLU A 129 7.57 -5.61 -9.23
CA GLU A 129 8.66 -5.12 -8.37
C GLU A 129 8.43 -5.47 -6.89
N ARG A 130 7.19 -5.33 -6.41
CA ARG A 130 6.80 -5.74 -5.06
C ARG A 130 7.03 -7.24 -4.85
N GLU A 131 6.63 -8.08 -5.80
CA GLU A 131 6.87 -9.53 -5.70
C GLU A 131 8.36 -9.85 -5.58
N LYS A 132 9.21 -9.23 -6.41
CA LYS A 132 10.67 -9.35 -6.30
C LYS A 132 11.20 -8.88 -4.93
N LYS A 133 10.73 -7.73 -4.42
CA LYS A 133 11.16 -7.18 -3.12
C LYS A 133 10.69 -8.01 -1.93
N LEU A 134 9.49 -8.58 -1.98
CA LEU A 134 9.01 -9.49 -0.94
C LEU A 134 9.85 -10.78 -0.92
N LEU A 135 10.17 -11.31 -2.10
CA LEU A 135 11.06 -12.48 -2.22
C LEU A 135 12.47 -12.19 -1.69
N SER A 136 13.05 -11.01 -1.97
CA SER A 136 14.37 -10.65 -1.44
C SER A 136 14.35 -10.28 0.05
N TYR A 137 13.23 -9.78 0.57
CA TYR A 137 13.03 -9.61 2.02
C TYR A 137 12.98 -10.96 2.76
N ASN A 138 12.71 -12.08 2.07
CA ASN A 138 12.83 -13.43 2.61
C ASN A 138 14.30 -13.84 2.84
N GLN A 139 15.27 -13.21 2.17
CA GLN A 139 16.69 -13.59 2.22
C GLN A 139 17.52 -12.78 3.24
N ARG A 140 16.94 -11.73 3.84
CA ARG A 140 17.63 -10.91 4.85
C ARG A 140 17.37 -11.46 6.26
N ASN A 141 18.45 -11.82 6.94
CA ASN A 141 18.50 -12.53 8.22
C ASN A 141 17.50 -12.01 9.27
N PRO A 142 16.77 -12.90 10.00
CA PRO A 142 15.88 -12.55 11.11
C PRO A 142 16.52 -11.64 12.17
N HIS A 143 17.82 -11.79 12.40
CA HIS A 143 18.60 -11.01 13.37
C HIS A 143 18.61 -9.49 13.11
N GLU A 144 18.45 -9.03 11.87
CA GLU A 144 18.36 -7.59 11.60
C GLU A 144 17.01 -6.98 12.00
N ARG A 145 15.96 -7.82 12.10
CA ARG A 145 14.61 -7.39 12.48
C ARG A 145 14.53 -7.03 13.96
N GLU A 146 15.12 -7.85 14.83
CA GLU A 146 15.19 -7.59 16.28
C GLU A 146 16.02 -6.35 16.58
N LYS A 147 17.18 -6.19 15.93
CA LYS A 147 18.05 -5.01 16.12
C LYS A 147 17.32 -3.70 15.81
N ARG A 148 16.46 -3.66 14.78
CA ARG A 148 15.66 -2.47 14.43
C ARG A 148 14.46 -2.24 15.35
N GLN A 149 13.82 -3.30 15.82
CA GLN A 149 12.73 -3.17 16.80
C GLN A 149 13.25 -2.67 18.15
N HIS A 150 14.40 -3.17 18.62
CA HIS A 150 15.05 -2.69 19.84
C HIS A 150 15.55 -1.24 19.72
N LYS A 151 16.08 -0.82 18.56
CA LYS A 151 16.50 0.57 18.33
C LYS A 151 15.33 1.55 18.40
N ASN A 152 14.18 1.18 17.82
CA ASN A 152 12.97 2.00 17.89
C ASN A 152 12.35 2.04 19.31
N TYR A 153 12.46 0.96 20.09
CA TYR A 153 11.97 0.94 21.47
C TYR A 153 12.84 1.78 22.42
N LYS A 154 14.17 1.76 22.27
CA LYS A 154 15.09 2.64 23.01
C LYS A 154 14.83 4.12 22.74
N ASN A 155 14.60 4.50 21.48
CA ASN A 155 14.27 5.89 21.13
C ASN A 155 12.92 6.36 21.70
N TYR A 156 11.95 5.45 21.87
CA TYR A 156 10.65 5.78 22.45
C TYR A 156 10.74 6.02 23.97
N LYS A 157 11.52 5.19 24.68
CA LYS A 157 11.79 5.39 26.12
C LYS A 157 12.52 6.71 26.40
N ASN A 158 13.53 7.03 25.60
CA ASN A 158 14.29 8.26 25.77
C ASN A 158 13.41 9.51 25.56
N ASN A 159 12.55 9.52 24.54
CA ASN A 159 11.63 10.65 24.31
C ASN A 159 10.49 10.76 25.34
N SER A 160 10.14 9.67 26.02
CA SER A 160 9.12 9.68 27.08
C SER A 160 9.67 10.24 28.39
N GLN A 161 10.96 10.07 28.69
CA GLN A 161 11.57 10.60 29.91
C GLN A 161 11.74 12.13 29.88
N TYR A 162 11.93 12.74 28.70
CA TYR A 162 12.04 14.21 28.59
C TYR A 162 10.71 14.96 28.74
N LYS A 163 9.55 14.28 28.66
CA LYS A 163 8.23 14.93 28.75
C LYS A 163 7.68 15.07 30.18
N ASN A 164 8.31 14.45 31.17
CA ASN A 164 7.83 14.46 32.56
C ASN A 164 8.63 15.40 33.49
N LYS A 165 9.44 16.31 32.95
CA LYS A 165 10.28 17.24 33.75
C LYS A 165 9.82 18.71 33.75
N HIS A 166 8.65 19.01 33.19
CA HIS A 166 8.04 20.34 33.27
C HIS A 166 6.59 20.23 33.74
N TYR A 167 6.43 20.04 35.04
CA TYR A 167 5.27 20.46 35.82
C TYR A 167 5.80 20.98 37.16
#